data_AF-A0A9E0JII7-F1
#
_entry.id   AF-A0A9E0JII7-F1
#
_cell.length_a   1.000
_cell.length_b   1.000
_cell.length_c   1.000
_cell.angle_alpha   90.00
_cell.angle_beta   90.00
_cell.angle_gamma   90.00
#
_symmetry.space_group_name_H-M   'P 1'
#
loop_
_entity.id
_entity.type
_entity.pdbx_description
1 polymer ?
#
loop_
_entity_poly.entity_id
_entity_poly.type
_entity_poly.pdbx_seq_one_letter_code
_entity_poly.pdbx_strand_id
1 'polypeptide(L)'
;MIKYLTKICFIILLLINLSCTNSLFRNNAPKKVVNSYYGENGMPNLNYNLASNPEYFQFVNDTKTTPLSGKNSKDYLAFYKNKNIKGYGSSSNYWRWEVSYTSAQINSVINKNLYDLGENRGKNVYTLKNGKWIAGRVSVNPVGTVKNIKVVKRGRSGVVMDILVEGSKGKFVVTKENNVRKLLSFSPSSLNGTGSVKLIGKNGKALSGGTTLFPSAFFSVEKRSSGFKIYGGGFGHGVGMPQWSVKDLTSAGYDYDEILERYYPNTRLSKASSVDGFRGDLRVGITRNSRPEHQNITISSCGKIKLKSGWGSTSVSKNTKILFEICNGEVIAKANGKVLMKSKEKIEVTSSEMVSVNSIVRALKTRIPSYRGKFEVTPYGKTSLLLINVIDLEEYLLQVVGSEMPLSFGLEALKVQAVAARTYAVNGVLEKKYKKYNFDLVDTVASQVYNNLDESEVVNKAVKATKGRVLTYEGKIIPTFFYSTSAGYSATPQEIW
;
A
#
# COMPACT_ATOMS: atom_id res chain seq x y z
N MET A 1 49.33 -20.47 25.56
CA MET A 1 48.37 -19.51 26.16
C MET A 1 48.09 -18.27 25.31
N ILE A 2 49.09 -17.62 24.69
CA ILE A 2 48.91 -16.35 23.96
C ILE A 2 48.02 -16.44 22.69
N LYS A 3 47.99 -17.59 22.00
CA LYS A 3 47.09 -17.83 20.83
C LYS A 3 45.60 -18.01 21.19
N TYR A 4 45.26 -18.31 22.45
CA TYR A 4 43.87 -18.44 22.90
C TYR A 4 43.26 -17.10 23.33
N LEU A 5 44.07 -16.21 23.92
CA LEU A 5 43.66 -14.86 24.30
C LEU A 5 43.33 -13.97 23.09
N THR A 6 44.03 -14.14 21.97
CA THR A 6 43.78 -13.37 20.73
C THR A 6 42.47 -13.78 20.04
N LYS A 7 42.09 -15.07 20.08
CA LYS A 7 40.79 -15.55 19.58
C LYS A 7 39.63 -15.08 20.46
N ILE A 8 39.81 -15.05 21.77
CA ILE A 8 38.78 -14.56 22.71
C ILE A 8 38.58 -13.04 22.55
N CYS A 9 39.64 -12.24 22.39
CA CYS A 9 39.51 -10.81 22.09
C CYS A 9 38.80 -10.55 20.75
N PHE A 10 39.04 -11.35 19.70
CA PHE A 10 38.36 -11.19 18.41
C PHE A 10 36.86 -11.52 18.51
N ILE A 11 36.50 -12.57 19.26
CA ILE A 11 35.09 -12.95 19.49
C ILE A 11 34.38 -11.92 20.36
N ILE A 12 35.06 -11.35 21.37
CA ILE A 12 34.52 -10.27 22.20
C ILE A 12 34.36 -8.98 21.39
N LEU A 13 35.30 -8.62 20.51
CA LEU A 13 35.14 -7.46 19.61
C LEU A 13 34.01 -7.66 18.59
N LEU A 14 33.80 -8.89 18.11
CA LEU A 14 32.70 -9.22 17.20
C LEU A 14 31.34 -9.16 17.93
N LEU A 15 31.26 -9.69 19.16
CA LEU A 15 30.06 -9.63 19.99
C LEU A 15 29.75 -8.19 20.45
N ILE A 16 30.77 -7.39 20.78
CA ILE A 16 30.60 -5.97 21.10
C ILE A 16 30.12 -5.20 19.86
N ASN A 17 30.66 -5.45 18.66
CA ASN A 17 30.15 -4.83 17.44
C ASN A 17 28.72 -5.27 17.09
N LEU A 18 28.35 -6.55 17.26
CA LEU A 18 26.98 -7.04 17.07
C LEU A 18 25.98 -6.47 18.10
N SER A 19 26.44 -6.17 19.32
CA SER A 19 25.62 -5.52 20.35
C SER A 19 25.55 -3.98 20.19
N CYS A 20 26.59 -3.34 19.66
CA CYS A 20 26.60 -1.92 19.33
C CYS A 20 25.80 -1.59 18.06
N THR A 21 25.77 -2.46 17.04
CA THR A 21 24.89 -2.29 15.88
C THR A 21 23.42 -2.49 16.27
N ASN A 22 23.10 -3.47 17.12
CA ASN A 22 21.74 -3.65 17.65
C ASN A 22 21.27 -2.50 18.57
N SER A 23 22.19 -1.84 19.26
CA SER A 23 21.89 -0.65 20.07
C SER A 23 21.53 0.59 19.23
N LEU A 24 22.03 0.70 18.00
CA LEU A 24 21.80 1.88 17.13
C LEU A 24 20.38 1.94 16.53
N PHE A 25 19.60 0.85 16.61
CA PHE A 25 18.22 0.81 16.09
C PHE A 25 17.15 0.99 17.18
N ARG A 26 17.51 0.95 18.47
CA ARG A 26 16.55 1.08 19.59
C ARG A 26 16.35 2.55 19.97
N ASN A 27 15.35 3.18 19.36
CA ASN A 27 14.83 4.47 19.82
C ASN A 27 13.99 4.30 21.10
N ASN A 28 14.64 4.47 22.26
CA ASN A 28 13.95 4.75 23.53
C ASN A 28 13.30 6.14 23.47
N ALA A 29 12.14 6.25 22.79
CA ALA A 29 11.31 7.45 22.80
C ALA A 29 10.09 7.27 23.74
N PRO A 30 9.62 8.36 24.38
CA PRO A 30 8.67 8.32 25.48
C PRO A 30 7.33 7.68 25.12
N LYS A 31 6.74 6.94 26.08
CA LYS A 31 5.49 6.17 25.96
C LYS A 31 4.21 7.02 25.83
N LYS A 32 4.28 8.35 25.93
CA LYS A 32 3.11 9.24 25.99
C LYS A 32 2.94 10.05 24.71
N VAL A 33 1.85 9.80 23.98
CA VAL A 33 1.41 10.66 22.87
C VAL A 33 0.95 11.99 23.45
N VAL A 34 1.66 13.06 23.11
CA VAL A 34 1.36 14.42 23.58
C VAL A 34 0.06 14.88 22.89
N ASN A 35 -1.06 14.80 23.60
CA ASN A 35 -2.34 15.39 23.20
C ASN A 35 -2.27 16.91 23.41
N SER A 36 -1.88 17.70 22.41
CA SER A 36 -1.82 19.17 22.53
C SER A 36 -2.92 19.90 21.74
N TYR A 37 -4.13 19.33 21.64
CA TYR A 37 -5.30 20.08 21.14
C TYR A 37 -6.65 19.55 21.67
N TYR A 38 -6.69 18.28 22.14
CA TYR A 38 -7.92 17.60 22.56
C TYR A 38 -8.48 18.08 23.90
N GLY A 39 -7.62 18.39 24.87
CA GLY A 39 -8.04 18.77 26.23
C GLY A 39 -8.65 20.17 26.33
N GLU A 40 -8.27 21.11 25.45
CA GLU A 40 -8.61 22.54 25.59
C GLU A 40 -9.86 22.97 24.81
N ASN A 41 -10.40 22.13 23.90
CA ASN A 41 -11.43 22.57 22.94
C ASN A 41 -12.64 21.63 22.78
N GLY A 42 -12.88 20.71 23.72
CA GLY A 42 -14.04 19.83 23.69
C GLY A 42 -14.15 18.96 22.42
N MET A 43 -13.01 18.48 21.89
CA MET A 43 -12.91 17.62 20.70
C MET A 43 -13.59 16.24 20.91
N PRO A 44 -13.98 15.51 19.86
CA PRO A 44 -14.56 14.18 20.04
C PRO A 44 -13.59 13.27 20.80
N ASN A 45 -14.08 12.54 21.79
CA ASN A 45 -13.26 11.60 22.56
C ASN A 45 -13.00 10.34 21.71
N LEU A 46 -11.94 10.37 20.92
CA LEU A 46 -11.54 9.29 20.04
C LEU A 46 -10.49 8.43 20.75
N ASN A 47 -10.89 7.22 21.16
CA ASN A 47 -9.99 6.28 21.79
C ASN A 47 -9.18 5.51 20.74
N TYR A 48 -7.90 5.86 20.60
CA TYR A 48 -6.94 5.15 19.76
C TYR A 48 -6.14 4.18 20.64
N ASN A 49 -6.27 2.88 20.41
CA ASN A 49 -5.47 1.88 21.11
C ASN A 49 -4.06 1.81 20.49
N LEU A 50 -3.19 2.74 20.88
CA LEU A 50 -1.81 2.86 20.36
C LEU A 50 -0.81 1.96 21.10
N ALA A 51 -1.26 1.19 22.11
CA ALA A 51 -0.39 0.36 22.95
C ALA A 51 -0.27 -1.09 22.45
N SER A 52 -1.07 -1.50 21.46
CA SER A 52 -1.19 -2.89 20.99
C SER A 52 -0.33 -3.21 19.76
N ASN A 53 0.75 -2.45 19.52
CA ASN A 53 1.54 -2.61 18.30
C ASN A 53 2.39 -3.89 18.37
N PRO A 54 2.33 -4.76 17.35
CA PRO A 54 3.21 -5.92 17.30
C PRO A 54 4.68 -5.52 17.30
N GLU A 55 5.54 -6.33 17.93
CA GLU A 55 6.96 -5.99 18.10
C GLU A 55 7.73 -5.87 16.77
N TYR A 56 7.21 -6.46 15.70
CA TYR A 56 7.74 -6.37 14.33
C TYR A 56 7.25 -5.15 13.53
N PHE A 57 6.43 -4.28 14.13
CA PHE A 57 6.08 -2.97 13.57
C PHE A 57 6.53 -1.84 14.50
N GLN A 58 7.82 -1.57 14.46
CA GLN A 58 8.42 -0.47 15.21
C GLN A 58 8.52 0.82 14.41
N PHE A 59 8.67 1.90 15.17
CA PHE A 59 8.99 3.21 14.64
C PHE A 59 10.41 3.24 14.07
N VAL A 60 10.54 3.54 12.78
CA VAL A 60 11.82 3.70 12.10
C VAL A 60 12.02 5.17 11.76
N ASN A 61 13.20 5.68 12.11
CA ASN A 61 13.65 7.01 11.75
C ASN A 61 14.66 6.93 10.61
N ASP A 62 14.25 7.38 9.44
CA ASP A 62 15.09 7.38 8.24
C ASP A 62 15.90 8.67 8.08
N THR A 63 15.56 9.74 8.82
CA THR A 63 16.30 11.01 8.75
C THR A 63 17.62 11.01 9.50
N LYS A 64 17.83 10.04 10.41
CA LYS A 64 18.95 10.03 11.37
C LYS A 64 19.02 11.29 12.25
N THR A 65 17.91 12.01 12.40
CA THR A 65 17.79 13.22 13.26
C THR A 65 16.94 12.94 14.49
N THR A 66 16.81 13.88 15.42
CA THR A 66 15.96 13.69 16.61
C THR A 66 14.49 13.46 16.24
N PRO A 67 13.80 12.49 16.88
CA PRO A 67 12.40 12.20 16.59
C PRO A 67 11.49 13.43 16.67
N LEU A 68 10.50 13.51 15.76
CA LEU A 68 9.46 14.54 15.79
C LEU A 68 8.38 14.32 16.86
N SER A 69 8.36 13.14 17.49
CA SER A 69 7.35 12.83 18.49
C SER A 69 7.32 13.87 19.62
N GLY A 70 6.13 14.33 19.97
CA GLY A 70 5.91 15.32 21.03
C GLY A 70 6.30 16.77 20.68
N LYS A 71 6.76 17.05 19.45
CA LYS A 71 7.06 18.41 18.98
C LYS A 71 5.79 19.21 18.69
N ASN A 72 5.89 20.54 18.66
CA ASN A 72 4.75 21.42 18.43
C ASN A 72 4.49 21.65 16.91
N SER A 73 3.38 22.29 16.57
CA SER A 73 2.98 22.54 15.16
C SER A 73 4.00 23.35 14.35
N LYS A 74 4.76 24.27 14.97
CA LYS A 74 5.81 25.05 14.28
C LYS A 74 6.99 24.16 13.91
N ASP A 75 7.40 23.25 14.80
CA ASP A 75 8.48 22.30 14.56
C ASP A 75 8.14 21.35 13.40
N TYR A 76 6.92 20.81 13.38
CA TYR A 76 6.46 19.98 12.26
C TYR A 76 6.43 20.76 10.95
N LEU A 77 5.96 22.00 10.96
CA LEU A 77 5.96 22.85 9.76
C LEU A 77 7.39 23.11 9.27
N ALA A 78 8.34 23.42 10.16
CA ALA A 78 9.75 23.60 9.83
C ALA A 78 10.37 22.33 9.23
N PHE A 79 10.06 21.17 9.81
CA PHE A 79 10.53 19.87 9.31
C PHE A 79 10.07 19.58 7.87
N TYR A 80 8.77 19.77 7.57
CA TYR A 80 8.26 19.52 6.23
C TYR A 80 8.65 20.60 5.22
N LYS A 81 8.96 21.83 5.66
CA LYS A 81 9.55 22.88 4.81
C LYS A 81 11.01 22.60 4.45
N ASN A 82 11.75 21.89 5.30
CA ASN A 82 13.17 21.61 5.06
C ASN A 82 13.35 20.58 3.92
N LYS A 83 13.66 21.06 2.71
CA LYS A 83 13.96 20.23 1.53
C LYS A 83 15.36 19.61 1.54
N ASN A 84 16.24 20.11 2.40
CA ASN A 84 17.65 19.74 2.47
C ASN A 84 17.92 18.59 3.45
N ILE A 85 16.97 18.26 4.34
CA ILE A 85 17.09 17.13 5.25
C ILE A 85 17.34 15.83 4.49
N LYS A 86 18.42 15.14 4.88
CA LYS A 86 18.87 13.89 4.29
C LYS A 86 18.37 12.70 5.11
N GLY A 87 18.42 11.54 4.51
CA GLY A 87 17.96 10.29 5.10
C GLY A 87 17.80 9.20 4.06
N TYR A 88 17.48 8.00 4.53
CA TYR A 88 17.15 6.88 3.64
C TYR A 88 15.76 7.09 3.02
N GLY A 89 15.70 7.14 1.70
CA GLY A 89 14.50 7.49 0.92
C GLY A 89 14.53 8.93 0.40
N SER A 90 15.55 9.71 0.76
CA SER A 90 15.67 11.10 0.34
C SER A 90 16.02 11.27 -1.13
N SER A 91 16.40 10.20 -1.84
CA SER A 91 16.54 10.20 -3.30
C SER A 91 15.20 10.25 -4.05
N SER A 92 14.08 9.98 -3.38
CA SER A 92 12.74 10.14 -3.96
C SER A 92 12.32 11.61 -4.08
N ASN A 93 11.69 11.97 -5.20
CA ASN A 93 11.07 13.29 -5.33
C ASN A 93 9.84 13.48 -4.44
N TYR A 94 9.26 12.39 -3.90
CA TYR A 94 8.20 12.44 -2.89
C TYR A 94 8.73 12.59 -1.46
N TRP A 95 10.04 12.57 -1.23
CA TRP A 95 10.62 12.74 0.11
C TRP A 95 10.12 14.01 0.79
N ARG A 96 10.01 15.10 0.01
CA ARG A 96 9.33 16.33 0.39
C ARG A 96 8.46 16.77 -0.75
N TRP A 97 7.32 17.37 -0.43
CA TRP A 97 6.44 17.95 -1.42
C TRP A 97 5.63 19.09 -0.82
N GLU A 98 5.08 19.93 -1.69
CA GLU A 98 4.22 21.04 -1.31
C GLU A 98 3.05 21.19 -2.29
N VAL A 99 1.93 21.70 -1.79
CA VAL A 99 0.73 22.03 -2.57
C VAL A 99 0.21 23.38 -2.12
N SER A 100 -0.07 24.27 -3.06
CA SER A 100 -0.69 25.58 -2.78
C SER A 100 -2.11 25.59 -3.32
N TYR A 101 -3.05 26.06 -2.51
CA TYR A 101 -4.45 26.29 -2.89
C TYR A 101 -4.78 27.76 -2.70
N THR A 102 -5.48 28.34 -3.68
CA THR A 102 -6.18 29.60 -3.47
C THR A 102 -7.40 29.39 -2.57
N SER A 103 -7.96 30.47 -2.03
CA SER A 103 -9.22 30.41 -1.26
C SER A 103 -10.37 29.78 -2.05
N ALA A 104 -10.50 30.06 -3.35
CA ALA A 104 -11.52 29.45 -4.19
C ALA A 104 -11.31 27.93 -4.34
N GLN A 105 -10.06 27.52 -4.59
CA GLN A 105 -9.71 26.11 -4.77
C GLN A 105 -9.93 25.30 -3.49
N ILE A 106 -9.45 25.78 -2.33
CA ILE A 106 -9.60 25.05 -1.08
C ILE A 106 -11.07 24.95 -0.66
N ASN A 107 -11.87 25.99 -0.91
CA ASN A 107 -13.31 25.97 -0.66
C ASN A 107 -13.98 24.87 -1.49
N SER A 108 -13.68 24.79 -2.79
CA SER A 108 -14.24 23.76 -3.67
C SER A 108 -13.83 22.36 -3.23
N VAL A 109 -12.53 22.15 -3.02
CA VAL A 109 -11.94 20.84 -2.64
C VAL A 109 -12.52 20.33 -1.33
N ILE A 110 -12.49 21.14 -0.27
CA ILE A 110 -12.93 20.72 1.06
C ILE A 110 -14.44 20.46 1.08
N ASN A 111 -15.25 21.33 0.49
CA ASN A 111 -16.70 21.15 0.51
C ASN A 111 -17.14 19.89 -0.24
N LYS A 112 -16.54 19.63 -1.41
CA LYS A 112 -16.85 18.42 -2.16
C LYS A 112 -16.37 17.17 -1.41
N ASN A 113 -15.11 17.13 -1.02
CA ASN A 113 -14.51 15.93 -0.45
C ASN A 113 -15.10 15.59 0.91
N LEU A 114 -15.44 16.60 1.73
CA LEU A 114 -16.09 16.38 3.02
C LEU A 114 -17.50 15.81 2.85
N TYR A 115 -18.26 16.29 1.85
CA TYR A 115 -19.54 15.71 1.48
C TYR A 115 -19.41 14.24 1.05
N ASP A 116 -18.51 13.94 0.11
CA ASP A 116 -18.26 12.57 -0.35
C ASP A 116 -17.84 11.65 0.82
N LEU A 117 -17.03 12.15 1.76
CA LEU A 117 -16.66 11.43 2.97
C LEU A 117 -17.84 11.23 3.92
N GLY A 118 -18.71 12.22 4.09
CA GLY A 118 -19.93 12.09 4.90
C GLY A 118 -20.85 10.99 4.38
N GLU A 119 -21.05 10.94 3.06
CA GLU A 119 -21.92 9.93 2.42
C GLU A 119 -21.37 8.51 2.55
N ASN A 120 -20.06 8.34 2.32
CA ASN A 120 -19.46 7.01 2.24
C ASN A 120 -18.83 6.53 3.56
N ARG A 121 -18.53 7.46 4.48
CA ARG A 121 -17.66 7.24 5.66
C ARG A 121 -18.07 8.09 6.86
N GLY A 122 -19.34 8.44 6.99
CA GLY A 122 -19.86 9.36 8.01
C GLY A 122 -19.42 9.06 9.45
N LYS A 123 -19.16 7.79 9.81
CA LYS A 123 -18.59 7.41 11.13
C LYS A 123 -17.24 8.07 11.47
N ASN A 124 -16.52 8.58 10.47
CA ASN A 124 -15.21 9.22 10.61
C ASN A 124 -15.27 10.75 10.37
N VAL A 125 -16.47 11.31 10.17
CA VAL A 125 -16.71 12.73 9.91
C VAL A 125 -17.60 13.28 11.02
N TYR A 126 -17.04 14.12 11.87
CA TYR A 126 -17.72 14.69 13.03
C TYR A 126 -18.08 16.15 12.76
N THR A 127 -19.32 16.53 13.04
CA THR A 127 -19.80 17.92 12.97
C THR A 127 -20.08 18.44 14.37
N LEU A 128 -19.62 19.65 14.69
CA LEU A 128 -19.98 20.31 15.95
C LEU A 128 -21.39 20.90 15.84
N LYS A 129 -22.33 20.39 16.65
CA LYS A 129 -23.71 20.88 16.77
C LYS A 129 -24.07 21.05 18.23
N ASN A 130 -24.54 22.23 18.63
CA ASN A 130 -24.94 22.55 20.00
C ASN A 130 -23.88 22.13 21.05
N GLY A 131 -22.60 22.43 20.77
CA GLY A 131 -21.47 22.09 21.65
C GLY A 131 -21.06 20.61 21.66
N LYS A 132 -21.71 19.73 20.88
CA LYS A 132 -21.43 18.30 20.82
C LYS A 132 -20.95 17.88 19.42
N TRP A 133 -19.99 16.97 19.37
CA TRP A 133 -19.52 16.38 18.12
C TRP A 133 -20.37 15.17 17.74
N ILE A 134 -20.97 15.22 16.55
CA ILE A 134 -21.85 14.16 16.04
C ILE A 134 -21.23 13.59 14.77
N ALA A 135 -20.96 12.29 14.75
CA ALA A 135 -20.51 11.58 13.55
C ALA A 135 -21.67 11.33 12.59
N GLY A 136 -21.46 11.50 11.29
CA GLY A 136 -22.48 11.13 10.31
C GLY A 136 -22.33 11.82 8.96
N ARG A 137 -23.43 11.80 8.21
CA ARG A 137 -23.56 12.51 6.94
C ARG A 137 -23.53 14.02 7.16
N VAL A 138 -23.11 14.74 6.14
CA VAL A 138 -23.07 16.20 6.11
C VAL A 138 -23.85 16.70 4.91
N SER A 139 -24.38 17.92 4.98
CA SER A 139 -25.08 18.54 3.86
C SER A 139 -24.11 18.86 2.71
N VAL A 140 -24.67 19.06 1.50
CA VAL A 140 -23.90 19.58 0.37
C VAL A 140 -23.33 20.95 0.72
N ASN A 141 -22.08 21.22 0.31
CA ASN A 141 -21.34 22.43 0.68
C ASN A 141 -21.32 22.67 2.21
N PRO A 142 -20.83 21.68 2.98
CA PRO A 142 -21.01 21.61 4.43
C PRO A 142 -20.25 22.71 5.18
N VAL A 143 -19.09 23.13 4.67
CA VAL A 143 -18.18 24.06 5.34
C VAL A 143 -18.48 25.52 4.98
N GLY A 144 -18.95 25.77 3.76
CA GLY A 144 -18.99 27.12 3.20
C GLY A 144 -17.58 27.64 2.95
N THR A 145 -17.27 28.85 3.42
CA THR A 145 -15.93 29.44 3.29
C THR A 145 -15.00 28.83 4.34
N VAL A 146 -13.93 28.17 3.90
CA VAL A 146 -12.91 27.59 4.78
C VAL A 146 -12.13 28.72 5.45
N LYS A 147 -12.21 28.80 6.78
CA LYS A 147 -11.51 29.78 7.61
C LYS A 147 -10.19 29.24 8.12
N ASN A 148 -10.17 28.00 8.62
CA ASN A 148 -8.96 27.35 9.13
C ASN A 148 -8.95 25.85 8.81
N ILE A 149 -7.75 25.31 8.65
CA ILE A 149 -7.49 23.87 8.59
C ILE A 149 -6.36 23.62 9.60
N LYS A 150 -6.61 22.78 10.60
CA LYS A 150 -5.69 22.53 11.72
C LYS A 150 -5.49 21.04 11.88
N VAL A 151 -4.22 20.61 11.97
CA VAL A 151 -3.90 19.27 12.46
C VAL A 151 -4.14 19.27 13.98
N VAL A 152 -5.05 18.42 14.45
CA VAL A 152 -5.44 18.39 15.87
C VAL A 152 -4.96 17.12 16.57
N LYS A 153 -4.68 16.03 15.82
CA LYS A 153 -3.99 14.85 16.34
C LYS A 153 -2.91 14.36 15.39
N ARG A 154 -1.78 13.95 15.96
CA ARG A 154 -0.74 13.19 15.28
C ARG A 154 -0.44 11.89 16.00
N GLY A 155 -0.01 10.89 15.24
CA GLY A 155 0.69 9.74 15.79
C GLY A 155 2.08 10.14 16.30
N ARG A 156 2.74 9.22 17.02
CA ARG A 156 4.15 9.30 17.43
C ARG A 156 5.06 9.57 16.24
N SER A 157 4.71 9.05 15.07
CA SER A 157 5.45 9.25 13.83
C SER A 157 5.28 10.61 13.15
N GLY A 158 4.38 11.45 13.69
CA GLY A 158 4.02 12.71 13.06
C GLY A 158 2.95 12.59 11.98
N VAL A 159 2.48 11.37 11.68
CA VAL A 159 1.34 11.15 10.79
C VAL A 159 0.10 11.85 11.33
N VAL A 160 -0.63 12.55 10.47
CA VAL A 160 -1.89 13.23 10.83
C VAL A 160 -2.98 12.19 10.98
N MET A 161 -3.51 12.07 12.20
CA MET A 161 -4.62 11.15 12.50
C MET A 161 -5.97 11.88 12.41
N ASP A 162 -6.01 13.13 12.89
CA ASP A 162 -7.23 13.94 12.93
C ASP A 162 -6.96 15.37 12.46
N ILE A 163 -7.85 15.88 11.61
CA ILE A 163 -7.81 17.23 11.05
C ILE A 163 -9.13 17.95 11.31
N LEU A 164 -9.02 19.17 11.83
CA LEU A 164 -10.13 20.09 12.04
C LEU A 164 -10.23 21.05 10.86
N VAL A 165 -11.43 21.20 10.32
CA VAL A 165 -11.80 22.24 9.36
C VAL A 165 -12.80 23.17 10.02
N GLU A 166 -12.49 24.46 10.04
CA GLU A 166 -13.39 25.52 10.52
C GLU A 166 -13.88 26.33 9.32
N GLY A 167 -15.19 26.36 9.12
CA GLY A 167 -15.85 27.06 8.02
C GLY A 167 -16.73 28.22 8.47
N SER A 168 -17.38 28.88 7.52
CA SER A 168 -18.46 29.83 7.80
C SER A 168 -19.75 29.15 8.26
N LYS A 169 -19.98 27.88 7.90
CA LYS A 169 -21.20 27.12 8.25
C LYS A 169 -21.05 26.14 9.41
N GLY A 170 -19.83 25.90 9.90
CA GLY A 170 -19.62 24.94 10.99
C GLY A 170 -18.17 24.51 11.16
N LYS A 171 -17.97 23.58 12.11
CA LYS A 171 -16.68 22.94 12.37
C LYS A 171 -16.79 21.44 12.16
N PHE A 172 -15.76 20.87 11.55
CA PHE A 172 -15.73 19.47 11.14
C PHE A 172 -14.41 18.83 11.51
N VAL A 173 -14.45 17.63 12.10
CA VAL A 173 -13.26 16.81 12.34
C VAL A 173 -13.33 15.60 11.44
N VAL A 174 -12.27 15.38 10.65
CA VAL A 174 -12.08 14.18 9.84
C VAL A 174 -10.96 13.34 10.46
N THR A 175 -11.25 12.07 10.65
CA THR A 175 -10.41 11.13 11.40
C THR A 175 -9.90 10.00 10.50
N LYS A 176 -8.81 9.36 10.90
CA LYS A 176 -8.07 8.30 10.19
C LYS A 176 -7.32 8.81 8.96
N GLU A 177 -6.11 8.27 8.79
CA GLU A 177 -5.14 8.67 7.75
C GLU A 177 -5.75 8.74 6.34
N ASN A 178 -6.49 7.69 5.95
CA ASN A 178 -7.02 7.60 4.59
C ASN A 178 -8.06 8.70 4.30
N ASN A 179 -8.88 9.05 5.30
CA ASN A 179 -9.93 10.07 5.12
C ASN A 179 -9.31 11.47 5.15
N VAL A 180 -8.29 11.70 5.99
CA VAL A 180 -7.49 12.94 5.98
C VAL A 180 -6.86 13.15 4.59
N ARG A 181 -6.31 12.11 3.99
CA ARG A 181 -5.75 12.18 2.62
C ARG A 181 -6.83 12.42 1.56
N LYS A 182 -8.02 11.84 1.70
CA LYS A 182 -9.13 12.09 0.77
C LYS A 182 -9.65 13.53 0.87
N LEU A 183 -9.75 14.06 2.09
CA LEU A 183 -10.23 15.42 2.33
C LEU A 183 -9.43 16.46 1.55
N LEU A 184 -8.11 16.32 1.49
CA LEU A 184 -7.19 17.26 0.82
C LEU A 184 -6.87 16.89 -0.63
N SER A 185 -7.35 15.73 -1.11
CA SER A 185 -7.10 15.28 -2.48
C SER A 185 -7.74 16.23 -3.50
N PHE A 186 -7.09 16.45 -4.63
CA PHE A 186 -7.58 17.38 -5.66
C PHE A 186 -7.63 16.71 -7.03
N SER A 187 -8.78 16.76 -7.67
CA SER A 187 -9.02 16.28 -9.03
C SER A 187 -9.78 17.37 -9.81
N PRO A 188 -9.91 17.26 -11.14
CA PRO A 188 -10.78 18.16 -11.90
C PRO A 188 -12.20 18.24 -11.31
N SER A 189 -12.74 17.10 -10.85
CA SER A 189 -14.06 17.06 -10.21
C SER A 189 -14.13 17.76 -8.85
N SER A 190 -13.06 17.75 -8.05
CA SER A 190 -13.03 18.47 -6.75
C SER A 190 -12.63 19.93 -6.85
N LEU A 191 -12.03 20.35 -7.98
CA LEU A 191 -11.69 21.75 -8.24
C LEU A 191 -12.86 22.51 -8.87
N ASN A 192 -13.80 21.82 -9.50
CA ASN A 192 -15.03 22.39 -10.04
C ASN A 192 -14.81 23.72 -10.81
N GLY A 193 -13.85 23.73 -11.75
CA GLY A 193 -13.55 24.90 -12.58
C GLY A 193 -12.69 26.00 -11.92
N THR A 194 -12.26 25.85 -10.66
CA THR A 194 -11.42 26.84 -9.95
C THR A 194 -9.94 26.88 -10.39
N GLY A 195 -9.66 26.44 -11.61
CA GLY A 195 -8.31 26.34 -12.17
C GLY A 195 -7.59 25.04 -11.80
N SER A 196 -6.25 25.10 -11.79
CA SER A 196 -5.40 23.92 -11.56
C SER A 196 -4.61 24.04 -10.25
N VAL A 197 -4.37 22.88 -9.64
CA VAL A 197 -3.50 22.70 -8.48
C VAL A 197 -2.42 21.70 -8.88
N LYS A 198 -1.18 21.94 -8.42
CA LYS A 198 -0.05 21.04 -8.70
C LYS A 198 0.57 20.58 -7.39
N LEU A 199 0.89 19.30 -7.34
CA LEU A 199 1.78 18.74 -6.33
C LEU A 199 3.22 18.97 -6.78
N ILE A 200 3.99 19.72 -6.01
CA ILE A 200 5.39 20.03 -6.33
C ILE A 200 6.29 19.18 -5.44
N GLY A 201 7.21 18.43 -6.06
CA GLY A 201 8.14 17.54 -5.36
C GLY A 201 9.38 18.24 -4.80
N LYS A 202 10.26 17.45 -4.18
CA LYS A 202 11.50 17.90 -3.55
C LYS A 202 12.37 18.74 -4.49
N ASN A 203 12.44 18.34 -5.76
CA ASN A 203 13.23 18.98 -6.81
C ASN A 203 12.55 20.23 -7.42
N GLY A 204 11.42 20.68 -6.88
CA GLY A 204 10.68 21.83 -7.42
C GLY A 204 9.85 21.55 -8.67
N LYS A 205 9.87 20.31 -9.20
CA LYS A 205 9.08 19.92 -10.37
C LYS A 205 7.70 19.39 -9.96
N ALA A 206 6.73 19.51 -10.85
CA ALA A 206 5.41 18.93 -10.64
C ALA A 206 5.48 17.39 -10.65
N LEU A 207 4.94 16.78 -9.60
CA LEU A 207 4.76 15.32 -9.46
C LEU A 207 3.41 14.87 -10.03
N SER A 208 2.38 15.72 -9.88
CA SER A 208 1.05 15.46 -10.44
C SER A 208 0.24 16.76 -10.57
N GLY A 209 -0.65 16.79 -11.57
CA GLY A 209 -1.72 17.79 -11.72
C GLY A 209 -3.07 17.38 -11.09
N GLY A 210 -3.12 16.23 -10.43
CA GLY A 210 -4.31 15.72 -9.73
C GLY A 210 -4.04 14.45 -8.92
N THR A 211 -4.73 14.29 -7.80
CA THR A 211 -4.65 13.11 -6.93
C THR A 211 -6.05 12.75 -6.45
N THR A 212 -6.46 11.49 -6.57
CA THR A 212 -7.68 10.95 -5.93
C THR A 212 -7.46 10.57 -4.46
N LEU A 213 -6.20 10.55 -4.03
CA LEU A 213 -5.75 10.36 -2.67
C LEU A 213 -4.45 11.15 -2.50
N PHE A 214 -4.39 12.02 -1.50
CA PHE A 214 -3.19 12.81 -1.23
C PHE A 214 -1.96 11.91 -0.99
N PRO A 215 -0.71 12.35 -1.25
CA PRO A 215 0.44 11.45 -1.27
C PRO A 215 0.66 10.67 0.04
N SER A 216 0.50 11.34 1.18
CA SER A 216 0.59 10.75 2.52
C SER A 216 -0.18 11.63 3.52
N ALA A 217 -0.36 11.16 4.76
CA ALA A 217 -0.80 12.00 5.86
C ALA A 217 0.36 12.57 6.71
N PHE A 218 1.59 12.57 6.18
CA PHE A 218 2.74 13.20 6.83
C PHE A 218 2.90 14.63 6.29
N PHE A 219 2.15 15.56 6.86
CA PHE A 219 2.17 16.96 6.44
C PHE A 219 1.88 17.95 7.57
N SER A 220 2.10 19.23 7.25
CA SER A 220 1.67 20.40 8.00
C SER A 220 0.94 21.38 7.07
N VAL A 221 -0.01 22.13 7.65
CA VAL A 221 -0.81 23.13 6.94
C VAL A 221 -0.39 24.52 7.39
N GLU A 222 -0.17 25.40 6.43
CA GLU A 222 0.12 26.82 6.62
C GLU A 222 -1.01 27.64 5.98
N LYS A 223 -1.71 28.44 6.80
CA LYS A 223 -2.68 29.41 6.30
C LYS A 223 -1.93 30.62 5.72
N ARG A 224 -2.41 31.13 4.59
CA ARG A 224 -1.88 32.32 3.91
C ARG A 224 -3.03 33.30 3.66
N SER A 225 -2.71 34.57 3.37
CA SER A 225 -3.73 35.57 3.01
C SER A 225 -4.54 35.16 1.76
N SER A 226 -3.88 34.50 0.80
CA SER A 226 -4.48 34.05 -0.47
C SER A 226 -5.03 32.63 -0.47
N GLY A 227 -5.00 31.91 0.66
CA GLY A 227 -5.47 30.53 0.77
C GLY A 227 -4.65 29.68 1.73
N PHE A 228 -4.22 28.50 1.30
CA PHE A 228 -3.48 27.55 2.14
C PHE A 228 -2.32 26.94 1.37
N LYS A 229 -1.22 26.68 2.09
CA LYS A 229 -0.13 25.85 1.59
C LYS A 229 0.08 24.66 2.50
N ILE A 230 0.26 23.49 1.90
CA ILE A 230 0.48 22.23 2.59
C ILE A 230 1.89 21.79 2.26
N TYR A 231 2.66 21.47 3.30
CA TYR A 231 4.02 20.92 3.18
C TYR A 231 4.01 19.53 3.76
N GLY A 232 4.56 18.55 3.03
CA GLY A 232 4.61 17.19 3.51
C GLY A 232 5.77 16.40 2.94
N GLY A 233 5.72 15.10 3.17
CA GLY A 233 6.71 14.16 2.67
C GLY A 233 6.16 12.75 2.59
N GLY A 234 6.89 11.90 1.88
CA GLY A 234 6.54 10.51 1.67
C GLY A 234 5.40 10.29 0.69
N PHE A 235 5.23 9.03 0.31
CA PHE A 235 4.17 8.55 -0.58
C PHE A 235 3.75 7.15 -0.16
N GLY A 236 2.48 6.99 0.21
CA GLY A 236 1.91 5.76 0.76
C GLY A 236 1.50 5.91 2.23
N HIS A 237 1.13 4.78 2.85
CA HIS A 237 0.52 4.75 4.18
C HIS A 237 1.53 4.87 5.33
N GLY A 238 2.82 4.59 5.10
CA GLY A 238 3.88 4.80 6.09
C GLY A 238 4.20 3.63 7.01
N VAL A 239 3.57 2.45 6.84
CA VAL A 239 3.74 1.28 7.73
C VAL A 239 4.70 0.26 7.12
N GLY A 240 5.61 -0.27 7.93
CA GLY A 240 6.59 -1.26 7.48
C GLY A 240 7.68 -0.63 6.61
N MET A 241 7.91 -1.18 5.43
CA MET A 241 9.11 -0.90 4.65
C MET A 241 8.91 0.15 3.53
N PRO A 242 9.64 1.28 3.52
CA PRO A 242 9.67 2.24 2.42
C PRO A 242 10.64 1.83 1.30
N GLN A 243 10.13 1.62 0.09
CA GLN A 243 10.90 1.12 -1.06
C GLN A 243 12.06 2.03 -1.47
N TRP A 244 11.85 3.35 -1.47
CA TRP A 244 12.94 4.30 -1.75
C TRP A 244 14.01 4.32 -0.66
N SER A 245 13.66 3.97 0.57
CA SER A 245 14.64 3.84 1.66
C SER A 245 15.45 2.55 1.51
N VAL A 246 14.85 1.46 1.05
CA VAL A 246 15.57 0.24 0.63
C VAL A 246 16.61 0.58 -0.43
N LYS A 247 16.24 1.32 -1.48
CA LYS A 247 17.20 1.76 -2.52
C LYS A 247 18.40 2.52 -1.95
N ASP A 248 18.14 3.46 -1.04
CA ASP A 248 19.19 4.28 -0.46
C ASP A 248 20.08 3.48 0.51
N LEU A 249 19.51 2.48 1.20
CA LEU A 249 20.25 1.55 2.08
C LEU A 249 21.14 0.60 1.28
N THR A 250 20.63 -0.01 0.21
CA THR A 250 21.44 -0.88 -0.66
C THR A 250 22.56 -0.08 -1.34
N SER A 251 22.28 1.16 -1.75
CA SER A 251 23.31 2.08 -2.27
C SER A 251 24.37 2.44 -1.23
N ALA A 252 24.04 2.31 0.07
CA ALA A 252 24.95 2.51 1.19
C ALA A 252 25.64 1.21 1.65
N GLY A 253 25.47 0.10 0.92
CA GLY A 253 26.14 -1.18 1.19
C GLY A 253 25.45 -2.10 2.19
N TYR A 254 24.19 -1.84 2.55
CA TYR A 254 23.42 -2.73 3.43
C TYR A 254 22.90 -3.92 2.63
N ASP A 255 23.02 -5.10 3.20
CA ASP A 255 22.52 -6.34 2.62
C ASP A 255 21.02 -6.53 2.92
N TYR A 256 20.37 -7.41 2.15
CA TYR A 256 18.91 -7.51 2.16
C TYR A 256 18.34 -7.96 3.52
N ASP A 257 19.07 -8.76 4.30
CA ASP A 257 18.68 -9.23 5.63
C ASP A 257 18.77 -8.12 6.68
N GLU A 258 19.82 -7.31 6.65
CA GLU A 258 19.95 -6.11 7.49
C GLU A 258 18.80 -5.12 7.24
N ILE A 259 18.42 -4.94 5.98
CA ILE A 259 17.32 -4.05 5.60
C ILE A 259 15.98 -4.62 6.07
N LEU A 260 15.76 -5.93 5.95
CA LEU A 260 14.54 -6.57 6.46
C LEU A 260 14.44 -6.43 7.99
N GLU A 261 15.53 -6.67 8.72
CA GLU A 261 15.56 -6.52 10.19
C GLU A 261 15.30 -5.07 10.61
N ARG A 262 15.79 -4.09 9.85
CA ARG A 262 15.52 -2.66 10.12
C ARG A 262 14.04 -2.32 10.06
N TYR A 263 13.29 -2.87 9.11
CA TYR A 263 11.88 -2.51 8.88
C TYR A 263 10.86 -3.50 9.45
N TYR A 264 11.29 -4.72 9.76
CA TYR A 264 10.52 -5.79 10.38
C TYR A 264 11.33 -6.42 11.52
N PRO A 265 11.64 -5.66 12.59
CA PRO A 265 12.53 -6.11 13.65
C PRO A 265 11.95 -7.27 14.44
N ASN A 266 12.81 -8.00 15.15
CA ASN A 266 12.42 -9.16 15.98
C ASN A 266 11.82 -10.32 15.18
N THR A 267 11.95 -10.30 13.85
CA THR A 267 11.50 -11.40 13.00
C THR A 267 12.65 -12.36 12.72
N ARG A 268 12.32 -13.53 12.17
CA ARG A 268 13.29 -14.51 11.69
C ARG A 268 12.97 -14.90 10.26
N LEU A 269 14.01 -15.07 9.47
CA LEU A 269 13.90 -15.71 8.16
C LEU A 269 13.62 -17.20 8.36
N SER A 270 12.48 -17.64 7.84
CA SER A 270 11.99 -19.01 7.87
C SER A 270 11.68 -19.50 6.45
N LYS A 271 11.41 -20.80 6.30
CA LYS A 271 10.96 -21.37 5.03
C LYS A 271 9.44 -21.21 4.91
N ALA A 272 8.94 -20.78 3.75
CA ALA A 272 7.51 -20.71 3.48
C ALA A 272 6.83 -22.08 3.68
N SER A 273 7.52 -23.16 3.33
CA SER A 273 7.04 -24.54 3.52
C SER A 273 6.95 -25.00 4.98
N SER A 274 7.54 -24.26 5.93
CA SER A 274 7.40 -24.56 7.36
C SER A 274 6.29 -23.75 8.04
N VAL A 275 5.57 -22.90 7.28
CA VAL A 275 4.46 -22.11 7.81
C VAL A 275 3.21 -22.98 7.82
N ASP A 276 2.65 -23.21 9.01
CA ASP A 276 1.45 -24.03 9.17
C ASP A 276 0.25 -23.42 8.40
N GLY A 277 -0.52 -24.29 7.75
CA GLY A 277 -1.66 -23.92 6.90
C GLY A 277 -1.32 -23.34 5.51
N PHE A 278 -0.04 -23.10 5.18
CA PHE A 278 0.34 -22.67 3.84
C PHE A 278 0.44 -23.86 2.88
N ARG A 279 -0.34 -23.82 1.81
CA ARG A 279 -0.53 -24.95 0.87
C ARG A 279 0.42 -24.95 -0.34
N GLY A 280 1.39 -24.03 -0.40
CA GLY A 280 2.36 -23.94 -1.50
C GLY A 280 1.90 -23.08 -2.69
N ASP A 281 0.60 -23.11 -3.03
CA ASP A 281 0.03 -22.30 -4.11
C ASP A 281 -0.72 -21.06 -3.61
N LEU A 282 -0.95 -20.14 -4.55
CA LEU A 282 -1.74 -18.93 -4.39
C LEU A 282 -2.93 -18.95 -5.33
N ARG A 283 -4.04 -18.38 -4.89
CA ARG A 283 -5.23 -18.07 -5.67
C ARG A 283 -5.36 -16.56 -5.73
N VAL A 284 -5.13 -15.98 -6.90
CA VAL A 284 -5.15 -14.52 -7.10
C VAL A 284 -6.36 -14.14 -7.94
N GLY A 285 -7.27 -13.36 -7.35
CA GLY A 285 -8.39 -12.78 -8.06
C GLY A 285 -7.91 -11.71 -9.03
N ILE A 286 -8.11 -11.96 -10.33
CA ILE A 286 -7.78 -11.00 -11.38
C ILE A 286 -8.92 -9.99 -11.48
N THR A 287 -8.62 -8.70 -11.42
CA THR A 287 -9.61 -7.62 -11.38
C THR A 287 -9.70 -6.85 -12.71
N ARG A 288 -10.88 -6.27 -12.96
CA ARG A 288 -11.09 -5.23 -13.98
C ARG A 288 -11.56 -3.97 -13.27
N ASN A 289 -10.87 -2.84 -13.48
CA ASN A 289 -11.15 -1.57 -12.80
C ASN A 289 -11.20 -1.71 -11.26
N SER A 290 -10.26 -2.46 -10.68
CA SER A 290 -10.18 -2.76 -9.24
C SER A 290 -11.38 -3.52 -8.66
N ARG A 291 -12.19 -4.17 -9.50
CA ARG A 291 -13.29 -5.06 -9.08
C ARG A 291 -13.00 -6.49 -9.51
N PRO A 292 -13.18 -7.49 -8.62
CA PRO A 292 -12.98 -8.89 -8.97
C PRO A 292 -14.12 -9.46 -9.84
N GLU A 293 -15.31 -8.86 -9.82
CA GLU A 293 -16.45 -9.29 -10.62
C GLU A 293 -16.34 -8.83 -12.09
N HIS A 294 -16.44 -9.78 -13.02
CA HIS A 294 -16.41 -9.55 -14.47
C HIS A 294 -17.77 -9.87 -15.10
N GLN A 295 -18.18 -9.09 -16.09
CA GLN A 295 -19.33 -9.44 -16.94
C GLN A 295 -18.97 -10.43 -18.04
N ASN A 296 -17.74 -10.32 -18.55
CA ASN A 296 -17.16 -11.22 -19.54
C ASN A 296 -15.64 -11.28 -19.36
N ILE A 297 -15.06 -12.41 -19.77
CA ILE A 297 -13.61 -12.63 -19.75
C ILE A 297 -13.19 -13.12 -21.14
N THR A 298 -12.10 -12.61 -21.68
CA THR A 298 -11.52 -13.12 -22.91
C THR A 298 -10.07 -13.48 -22.65
N ILE A 299 -9.70 -14.70 -23.03
CA ILE A 299 -8.33 -15.20 -22.89
C ILE A 299 -7.82 -15.82 -24.18
N SER A 300 -6.50 -15.86 -24.31
CA SER A 300 -5.78 -16.55 -25.38
C SER A 300 -4.44 -17.08 -24.84
N SER A 301 -3.77 -17.95 -25.58
CA SER A 301 -2.42 -18.40 -25.27
C SER A 301 -1.67 -18.71 -26.56
N CYS A 302 -0.35 -18.53 -26.57
CA CYS A 302 0.52 -18.98 -27.66
C CYS A 302 0.62 -20.52 -27.72
N GLY A 303 0.25 -21.20 -26.63
CA GLY A 303 0.11 -22.65 -26.54
C GLY A 303 -1.33 -23.09 -26.76
N LYS A 304 -1.54 -24.41 -26.91
CA LYS A 304 -2.89 -24.98 -26.87
C LYS A 304 -3.51 -24.73 -25.49
N ILE A 305 -4.81 -24.46 -25.45
CA ILE A 305 -5.57 -24.30 -24.19
C ILE A 305 -6.41 -25.56 -23.98
N LYS A 306 -6.40 -26.11 -22.77
CA LYS A 306 -7.33 -27.15 -22.35
C LYS A 306 -8.33 -26.55 -21.36
N LEU A 307 -9.61 -26.72 -21.66
CA LEU A 307 -10.74 -26.39 -20.80
C LEU A 307 -11.23 -27.65 -20.11
N LYS A 308 -11.46 -27.60 -18.81
CA LYS A 308 -11.99 -28.72 -18.02
C LYS A 308 -13.11 -28.23 -17.09
N SER A 309 -14.21 -28.98 -17.05
CA SER A 309 -15.26 -28.84 -16.04
C SER A 309 -15.60 -30.22 -15.46
N GLY A 310 -16.57 -30.27 -14.53
CA GLY A 310 -17.07 -31.55 -14.00
C GLY A 310 -17.67 -32.48 -15.06
N TRP A 311 -18.09 -31.95 -16.22
CA TRP A 311 -18.78 -32.70 -17.27
C TRP A 311 -17.87 -33.17 -18.41
N GLY A 312 -16.60 -32.76 -18.43
CA GLY A 312 -15.65 -33.16 -19.46
C GLY A 312 -14.53 -32.15 -19.71
N SER A 313 -13.76 -32.41 -20.76
CA SER A 313 -12.68 -31.52 -21.19
C SER A 313 -12.65 -31.34 -22.70
N THR A 314 -12.21 -30.17 -23.16
CA THR A 314 -12.00 -29.87 -24.58
C THR A 314 -10.72 -29.07 -24.77
N SER A 315 -10.15 -29.11 -25.97
CA SER A 315 -8.93 -28.38 -26.33
C SER A 315 -9.21 -27.32 -27.38
N VAL A 316 -8.52 -26.21 -27.27
CA VAL A 316 -8.59 -25.08 -28.19
C VAL A 316 -7.20 -24.84 -28.76
N SER A 317 -7.12 -24.62 -30.07
CA SER A 317 -5.87 -24.36 -30.77
C SER A 317 -5.21 -23.06 -30.26
N LYS A 318 -3.87 -23.01 -30.36
CA LYS A 318 -3.09 -21.83 -30.00
C LYS A 318 -3.60 -20.56 -30.69
N ASN A 319 -3.41 -19.42 -30.04
CA ASN A 319 -3.80 -18.07 -30.48
C ASN A 319 -5.31 -17.86 -30.68
N THR A 320 -6.15 -18.85 -30.40
CA THR A 320 -7.61 -18.70 -30.43
C THR A 320 -8.08 -17.97 -29.19
N LYS A 321 -8.90 -16.93 -29.38
CA LYS A 321 -9.57 -16.22 -28.28
C LYS A 321 -10.76 -17.04 -27.79
N ILE A 322 -10.83 -17.22 -26.48
CA ILE A 322 -11.96 -17.86 -25.80
C ILE A 322 -12.68 -16.78 -25.01
N LEU A 323 -13.95 -16.58 -25.33
CA LEU A 323 -14.86 -15.69 -24.61
C LEU A 323 -15.62 -16.50 -23.57
N PHE A 324 -15.56 -16.05 -22.32
CA PHE A 324 -16.37 -16.53 -21.22
C PHE A 324 -17.43 -15.49 -20.89
N GLU A 325 -18.68 -15.94 -20.88
CA GLU A 325 -19.85 -15.17 -20.49
C GLU A 325 -20.59 -15.91 -19.37
N ILE A 326 -21.49 -15.20 -18.69
CA ILE A 326 -22.38 -15.80 -17.71
C ILE A 326 -23.83 -15.59 -18.11
N CYS A 327 -24.63 -16.65 -17.98
CA CYS A 327 -26.07 -16.58 -18.15
C CYS A 327 -26.73 -17.37 -17.00
N ASN A 328 -27.53 -16.69 -16.18
CA ASN A 328 -28.29 -17.31 -15.08
C ASN A 328 -27.44 -18.22 -14.16
N GLY A 329 -26.21 -17.80 -13.85
CA GLY A 329 -25.30 -18.56 -12.97
C GLY A 329 -24.50 -19.66 -13.66
N GLU A 330 -24.62 -19.81 -14.98
CA GLU A 330 -23.85 -20.77 -15.77
C GLU A 330 -22.78 -20.04 -16.60
N VAL A 331 -21.54 -20.51 -16.49
CA VAL A 331 -20.41 -20.05 -17.31
C VAL A 331 -20.52 -20.69 -18.69
N ILE A 332 -20.41 -19.87 -19.74
CA ILE A 332 -20.45 -20.31 -21.14
C ILE A 332 -19.12 -19.93 -21.78
N ALA A 333 -18.32 -20.91 -22.19
CA ALA A 333 -17.10 -20.71 -22.95
C ALA A 333 -17.38 -20.83 -24.45
N LYS A 334 -16.95 -19.84 -25.23
CA LYS A 334 -17.12 -19.77 -26.69
C LYS A 334 -15.80 -19.47 -27.40
N ALA A 335 -15.60 -20.05 -28.58
CA ALA A 335 -14.56 -19.65 -29.51
C ALA A 335 -15.13 -19.62 -30.94
N ASN A 336 -14.76 -18.61 -31.72
CA ASN A 336 -15.24 -18.40 -33.09
C ASN A 336 -16.77 -18.49 -33.21
N GLY A 337 -17.49 -17.91 -32.23
CA GLY A 337 -18.95 -17.92 -32.15
C GLY A 337 -19.59 -19.24 -31.68
N LYS A 338 -18.84 -20.33 -31.60
CA LYS A 338 -19.35 -21.65 -31.19
C LYS A 338 -19.18 -21.86 -29.69
N VAL A 339 -20.20 -22.44 -29.04
CA VAL A 339 -20.12 -22.88 -27.64
C VAL A 339 -19.21 -24.08 -27.55
N LEU A 340 -18.18 -23.98 -26.71
CA LEU A 340 -17.23 -25.06 -26.42
C LEU A 340 -17.64 -25.86 -25.19
N MET A 341 -18.13 -25.16 -24.16
CA MET A 341 -18.45 -25.74 -22.87
C MET A 341 -19.40 -24.84 -22.09
N LYS A 342 -20.27 -25.44 -21.28
CA LYS A 342 -21.08 -24.77 -20.27
C LYS A 342 -20.85 -25.42 -18.92
N SER A 343 -20.89 -24.64 -17.84
CA SER A 343 -20.79 -25.19 -16.48
C SER A 343 -21.42 -24.26 -15.44
N LYS A 344 -22.20 -24.83 -14.51
CA LYS A 344 -22.65 -24.13 -13.29
C LYS A 344 -21.56 -24.04 -12.22
N GLU A 345 -20.46 -24.75 -12.42
CA GLU A 345 -19.27 -24.72 -11.58
C GLU A 345 -18.13 -24.02 -12.33
N LYS A 346 -16.93 -24.04 -11.74
CA LYS A 346 -15.74 -23.50 -12.39
C LYS A 346 -15.37 -24.24 -13.69
N ILE A 347 -14.90 -23.48 -14.67
CA ILE A 347 -14.14 -24.01 -15.81
C ILE A 347 -12.66 -23.75 -15.55
N GLU A 348 -11.88 -24.82 -15.44
CA GLU A 348 -10.42 -24.76 -15.35
C GLU A 348 -9.82 -24.57 -16.74
N VAL A 349 -8.86 -23.65 -16.85
CA VAL A 349 -8.11 -23.33 -18.06
C VAL A 349 -6.64 -23.61 -17.79
N THR A 350 -6.04 -24.46 -18.62
CA THR A 350 -4.61 -24.79 -18.58
C THR A 350 -3.99 -24.59 -19.97
N SER A 351 -2.71 -24.26 -20.02
CA SER A 351 -1.94 -24.14 -21.27
C SER A 351 -0.47 -24.48 -21.02
N SER A 352 0.23 -24.92 -22.07
CA SER A 352 1.68 -25.13 -22.02
C SER A 352 2.48 -23.83 -22.03
N GLU A 353 1.84 -22.71 -22.41
CA GLU A 353 2.40 -21.37 -22.44
C GLU A 353 1.59 -20.45 -21.50
N MET A 354 2.08 -19.24 -21.26
CA MET A 354 1.35 -18.25 -20.47
C MET A 354 -0.01 -17.91 -21.10
N VAL A 355 -1.02 -17.73 -20.25
CA VAL A 355 -2.37 -17.34 -20.67
C VAL A 355 -2.51 -15.83 -20.63
N SER A 356 -2.77 -15.22 -21.78
CA SER A 356 -3.11 -13.81 -21.92
C SER A 356 -4.57 -13.55 -21.54
N VAL A 357 -4.82 -12.51 -20.76
CA VAL A 357 -6.18 -12.06 -20.43
C VAL A 357 -6.50 -10.82 -21.27
N ASN A 358 -7.04 -11.03 -22.47
CA ASN A 358 -7.28 -9.98 -23.47
C ASN A 358 -8.31 -8.93 -23.05
N SER A 359 -9.15 -9.27 -22.08
CA SER A 359 -10.27 -8.43 -21.65
C SER A 359 -9.92 -7.48 -20.50
N ILE A 360 -8.64 -7.38 -20.11
CA ILE A 360 -8.16 -6.42 -19.11
C ILE A 360 -6.96 -5.64 -19.64
N VAL A 361 -6.72 -4.47 -19.05
CA VAL A 361 -5.54 -3.64 -19.32
C VAL A 361 -4.94 -3.23 -17.98
N ARG A 362 -3.61 -3.31 -17.88
CA ARG A 362 -2.85 -2.94 -16.68
C ARG A 362 -2.40 -1.49 -16.72
N ALA A 363 -2.02 -0.95 -15.57
CA ALA A 363 -1.80 0.49 -15.39
C ALA A 363 -0.76 1.08 -16.36
N LEU A 364 0.24 0.30 -16.76
CA LEU A 364 1.28 0.74 -17.71
C LEU A 364 0.86 0.70 -19.19
N LYS A 365 -0.39 0.29 -19.52
CA LYS A 365 -1.06 0.40 -20.84
C LYS A 365 -0.28 -0.08 -22.09
N THR A 366 0.85 -0.75 -21.95
CA THR A 366 1.68 -1.12 -23.12
C THR A 366 1.27 -2.42 -23.79
N ARG A 367 0.45 -3.27 -23.14
CA ARG A 367 0.14 -4.62 -23.64
C ARG A 367 -0.99 -5.33 -22.90
N ILE A 368 -1.40 -6.46 -23.48
CA ILE A 368 -2.27 -7.47 -22.86
C ILE A 368 -1.44 -8.26 -21.85
N PRO A 369 -1.86 -8.37 -20.57
CA PRO A 369 -1.10 -9.10 -19.57
C PRO A 369 -1.24 -10.63 -19.76
N SER A 370 -0.15 -11.35 -19.53
CA SER A 370 -0.09 -12.83 -19.64
C SER A 370 0.49 -13.45 -18.38
N TYR A 371 -0.07 -14.58 -17.95
CA TYR A 371 0.19 -15.16 -16.62
C TYR A 371 0.62 -16.62 -16.71
N ARG A 372 1.45 -17.04 -15.76
CA ARG A 372 1.76 -18.45 -15.49
C ARG A 372 0.64 -19.12 -14.69
N GLY A 373 0.81 -20.41 -14.45
CA GLY A 373 -0.14 -21.23 -13.71
C GLY A 373 -1.41 -21.52 -14.52
N LYS A 374 -2.48 -21.87 -13.80
CA LYS A 374 -3.79 -22.15 -14.38
C LYS A 374 -4.79 -21.07 -14.02
N PHE A 375 -5.91 -21.07 -14.72
CA PHE A 375 -7.04 -20.21 -14.40
C PHE A 375 -8.28 -21.02 -14.04
N GLU A 376 -9.08 -20.47 -13.14
CA GLU A 376 -10.44 -20.90 -12.87
C GLU A 376 -11.38 -19.74 -13.23
N VAL A 377 -12.29 -19.99 -14.18
CA VAL A 377 -13.40 -19.08 -14.48
C VAL A 377 -14.63 -19.60 -13.74
N THR A 378 -15.07 -18.86 -12.73
CA THR A 378 -16.09 -19.33 -11.78
C THR A 378 -17.32 -18.41 -11.84
N PRO A 379 -18.55 -18.93 -11.81
CA PRO A 379 -19.73 -18.09 -11.68
C PRO A 379 -19.79 -17.46 -10.27
N TYR A 380 -20.24 -16.22 -10.19
CA TYR A 380 -20.45 -15.49 -8.95
C TYR A 380 -21.82 -14.80 -8.98
N GLY A 381 -22.77 -15.43 -8.30
CA GLY A 381 -24.18 -15.12 -8.47
C GLY A 381 -24.66 -15.45 -9.89
N LYS A 382 -25.71 -14.75 -10.34
CA LYS A 382 -26.34 -15.03 -11.64
C LYS A 382 -25.73 -14.25 -12.82
N THR A 383 -24.99 -13.19 -12.53
CA THR A 383 -24.66 -12.12 -13.50
C THR A 383 -23.19 -11.72 -13.51
N SER A 384 -22.31 -12.43 -12.79
CA SER A 384 -20.88 -12.09 -12.76
C SER A 384 -20.00 -13.33 -12.76
N LEU A 385 -18.81 -13.19 -13.32
CA LEU A 385 -17.74 -14.16 -13.31
C LEU A 385 -16.62 -13.70 -12.37
N LEU A 386 -15.91 -14.65 -11.78
CA LEU A 386 -14.60 -14.44 -11.17
C LEU A 386 -13.54 -15.09 -12.05
N LEU A 387 -12.43 -14.39 -12.25
CA LEU A 387 -11.23 -14.93 -12.88
C LEU A 387 -10.17 -15.12 -11.81
N ILE A 388 -9.81 -16.38 -11.52
CA ILE A 388 -8.86 -16.71 -10.46
C ILE A 388 -7.63 -17.36 -11.09
N ASN A 389 -6.46 -16.75 -10.91
CA ASN A 389 -5.19 -17.37 -11.28
C ASN A 389 -4.71 -18.25 -10.12
N VAL A 390 -4.54 -19.54 -10.36
CA VAL A 390 -3.99 -20.50 -9.40
C VAL A 390 -2.55 -20.79 -9.82
N ILE A 391 -1.59 -20.44 -8.97
CA ILE A 391 -0.17 -20.32 -9.34
C ILE A 391 0.76 -20.69 -8.19
N ASP A 392 1.94 -21.22 -8.50
CA ASP A 392 3.01 -21.42 -7.54
C ASP A 392 3.52 -20.08 -6.96
N LEU A 393 3.90 -20.08 -5.68
CA LEU A 393 4.36 -18.89 -4.98
C LEU A 393 5.58 -18.23 -5.65
N GLU A 394 6.54 -19.00 -6.12
CA GLU A 394 7.76 -18.45 -6.72
C GLU A 394 7.50 -17.90 -8.13
N GLU A 395 6.64 -18.57 -8.92
CA GLU A 395 6.20 -18.06 -10.23
C GLU A 395 5.42 -16.75 -10.11
N TYR A 396 4.53 -16.64 -9.12
CA TYR A 396 3.79 -15.41 -8.82
C TYR A 396 4.75 -14.23 -8.58
N LEU A 397 5.81 -14.45 -7.82
CA LEU A 397 6.76 -13.39 -7.45
C LEU A 397 7.55 -12.85 -8.64
N LEU A 398 7.74 -13.64 -9.71
CA LEU A 398 8.43 -13.17 -10.93
C LEU A 398 7.74 -11.97 -11.57
N GLN A 399 6.41 -11.85 -11.40
CA GLN A 399 5.62 -10.74 -11.95
C GLN A 399 5.12 -9.76 -10.89
N VAL A 400 5.33 -10.03 -9.59
CA VAL A 400 5.03 -9.08 -8.50
C VAL A 400 6.21 -8.18 -8.20
N VAL A 401 7.41 -8.76 -8.04
CA VAL A 401 8.57 -8.01 -7.52
C VAL A 401 8.91 -6.82 -8.41
N GLY A 402 8.99 -7.02 -9.72
CA GLY A 402 9.18 -5.91 -10.67
C GLY A 402 7.98 -4.96 -10.77
N SER A 403 6.77 -5.46 -10.54
CA SER A 403 5.55 -4.64 -10.57
C SER A 403 5.42 -3.72 -9.35
N GLU A 404 6.03 -4.08 -8.23
CA GLU A 404 6.04 -3.31 -6.99
C GLU A 404 7.26 -2.39 -6.85
N MET A 405 8.45 -2.87 -7.20
CA MET A 405 9.70 -2.16 -7.02
C MET A 405 10.42 -1.93 -8.35
N PRO A 406 10.89 -0.69 -8.64
CA PRO A 406 11.62 -0.40 -9.87
C PRO A 406 12.87 -1.28 -10.02
N LEU A 407 13.06 -1.85 -11.22
CA LEU A 407 14.21 -2.70 -11.54
C LEU A 407 15.56 -1.97 -11.36
N SER A 408 15.56 -0.65 -11.55
CA SER A 408 16.73 0.21 -11.39
C SER A 408 17.23 0.32 -9.94
N PHE A 409 16.50 -0.24 -8.96
CA PHE A 409 16.95 -0.28 -7.56
C PHE A 409 18.00 -1.38 -7.31
N GLY A 410 18.19 -2.28 -8.28
CA GLY A 410 19.25 -3.29 -8.25
C GLY A 410 18.87 -4.57 -7.50
N LEU A 411 19.74 -5.58 -7.63
CA LEU A 411 19.49 -6.94 -7.17
C LEU A 411 19.17 -7.04 -5.68
N GLU A 412 19.95 -6.39 -4.80
CA GLU A 412 19.73 -6.46 -3.35
C GLU A 412 18.38 -5.86 -2.95
N ALA A 413 17.98 -4.73 -3.54
CA ALA A 413 16.68 -4.13 -3.24
C ALA A 413 15.53 -5.05 -3.67
N LEU A 414 15.67 -5.70 -4.82
CA LEU A 414 14.69 -6.67 -5.30
C LEU A 414 14.65 -7.94 -4.45
N LYS A 415 15.76 -8.37 -3.82
CA LYS A 415 15.75 -9.45 -2.83
C LYS A 415 14.93 -9.08 -1.59
N VAL A 416 15.10 -7.86 -1.07
CA VAL A 416 14.28 -7.34 0.03
C VAL A 416 12.80 -7.37 -0.35
N GLN A 417 12.45 -6.82 -1.51
CA GLN A 417 11.06 -6.83 -2.00
C GLN A 417 10.53 -8.25 -2.21
N ALA A 418 11.34 -9.20 -2.69
CA ALA A 418 10.95 -10.58 -2.89
C ALA A 418 10.57 -11.27 -1.56
N VAL A 419 11.38 -11.11 -0.51
CA VAL A 419 11.06 -11.68 0.82
C VAL A 419 9.82 -11.01 1.41
N ALA A 420 9.74 -9.68 1.37
CA ALA A 420 8.58 -8.94 1.87
C ALA A 420 7.30 -9.34 1.12
N ALA A 421 7.36 -9.46 -0.21
CA ALA A 421 6.22 -9.84 -1.04
C ALA A 421 5.80 -11.29 -0.82
N ARG A 422 6.77 -12.22 -0.71
CA ARG A 422 6.50 -13.63 -0.42
C ARG A 422 5.81 -13.79 0.93
N THR A 423 6.32 -13.11 1.95
CA THR A 423 5.75 -13.13 3.29
C THR A 423 4.31 -12.60 3.28
N TYR A 424 4.06 -11.49 2.58
CA TYR A 424 2.72 -10.91 2.43
C TYR A 424 1.76 -11.89 1.77
N ALA A 425 2.19 -12.55 0.70
CA ALA A 425 1.37 -13.51 -0.04
C ALA A 425 1.00 -14.72 0.82
N VAL A 426 1.98 -15.30 1.54
CA VAL A 426 1.75 -16.40 2.47
C VAL A 426 0.80 -15.98 3.60
N ASN A 427 0.97 -14.79 4.18
CA ASN A 427 0.05 -14.24 5.17
C ASN A 427 -1.37 -14.08 4.61
N GLY A 428 -1.51 -13.62 3.35
CA GLY A 428 -2.82 -13.48 2.69
C GLY A 428 -3.61 -14.78 2.56
N VAL A 429 -2.92 -15.91 2.34
CA VAL A 429 -3.52 -17.25 2.35
C VAL A 429 -4.13 -17.59 3.70
N LEU A 430 -3.43 -17.28 4.80
CA LEU A 430 -3.87 -17.61 6.15
C LEU A 430 -4.96 -16.67 6.66
N GLU A 431 -4.86 -15.38 6.35
CA GLU A 431 -5.84 -14.34 6.75
C GLU A 431 -7.22 -14.55 6.13
N LYS A 432 -7.30 -15.23 4.98
CA LYS A 432 -8.57 -15.57 4.30
C LYS A 432 -9.45 -14.33 4.06
N LYS A 433 -8.85 -13.15 3.88
CA LYS A 433 -9.53 -11.87 3.67
C LYS A 433 -10.56 -11.91 2.54
N TYR A 434 -10.30 -12.69 1.50
CA TYR A 434 -11.16 -12.82 0.33
C TYR A 434 -11.86 -14.20 0.24
N LYS A 435 -12.05 -14.89 1.37
CA LYS A 435 -12.73 -16.21 1.44
C LYS A 435 -14.08 -16.23 0.73
N LYS A 436 -14.85 -15.14 0.80
CA LYS A 436 -16.14 -14.97 0.10
C LYS A 436 -16.04 -15.21 -1.42
N TYR A 437 -14.89 -14.87 -2.01
CA TYR A 437 -14.63 -15.00 -3.43
C TYR A 437 -13.77 -16.22 -3.79
N ASN A 438 -13.38 -17.02 -2.80
CA ASN A 438 -12.54 -18.21 -2.97
C ASN A 438 -11.16 -17.95 -3.61
N PHE A 439 -10.55 -16.81 -3.29
CA PHE A 439 -9.15 -16.49 -3.58
C PHE A 439 -8.47 -15.87 -2.34
N ASP A 440 -7.14 -15.79 -2.34
CA ASP A 440 -6.35 -15.31 -1.20
C ASP A 440 -5.93 -13.85 -1.34
N LEU A 441 -5.69 -13.40 -2.58
CA LEU A 441 -5.15 -12.08 -2.91
C LEU A 441 -5.87 -11.49 -4.13
N VAL A 442 -5.74 -10.18 -4.32
CA VAL A 442 -6.09 -9.50 -5.57
C VAL A 442 -4.84 -8.91 -6.23
N ASP A 443 -4.92 -8.67 -7.53
CA ASP A 443 -3.83 -8.19 -8.40
C ASP A 443 -3.62 -6.66 -8.40
N THR A 444 -4.10 -5.96 -7.37
CA THR A 444 -4.01 -4.50 -7.23
C THR A 444 -3.31 -4.12 -5.93
N VAL A 445 -3.07 -2.82 -5.72
CA VAL A 445 -2.53 -2.26 -4.47
C VAL A 445 -3.37 -2.57 -3.22
N ALA A 446 -4.57 -3.14 -3.35
CA ALA A 446 -5.34 -3.66 -2.22
C ALA A 446 -4.73 -4.95 -1.61
N SER A 447 -3.89 -5.63 -2.38
CA SER A 447 -3.00 -6.71 -1.95
C SER A 447 -1.59 -6.41 -2.45
N GLN A 448 -1.24 -6.83 -3.67
CA GLN A 448 0.03 -6.53 -4.32
C GLN A 448 -0.18 -6.37 -5.81
N VAL A 449 0.54 -5.43 -6.41
CA VAL A 449 0.53 -5.20 -7.85
C VAL A 449 1.10 -6.43 -8.56
N TYR A 450 0.29 -7.04 -9.41
CA TYR A 450 0.64 -8.26 -10.12
C TYR A 450 0.57 -8.04 -11.63
N ASN A 451 1.68 -8.30 -12.33
CA ASN A 451 1.78 -8.27 -13.79
C ASN A 451 1.57 -6.89 -14.42
N ASN A 452 2.13 -5.84 -13.80
CA ASN A 452 2.30 -4.53 -14.43
C ASN A 452 3.55 -4.48 -15.31
N LEU A 453 4.60 -5.26 -14.98
CA LEU A 453 5.83 -5.37 -15.76
C LEU A 453 6.04 -6.78 -16.30
N ASP A 454 6.92 -6.86 -17.30
CA ASP A 454 7.51 -8.10 -17.77
C ASP A 454 8.36 -8.79 -16.71
N GLU A 455 8.45 -10.11 -16.83
CA GLU A 455 9.50 -10.86 -16.15
C GLU A 455 10.86 -10.33 -16.60
N SER A 456 11.77 -10.18 -15.64
CA SER A 456 13.09 -9.64 -15.88
C SER A 456 14.14 -10.55 -15.24
N GLU A 457 15.28 -10.71 -15.91
CA GLU A 457 16.36 -11.57 -15.41
C GLU A 457 16.82 -11.17 -14.00
N VAL A 458 16.88 -9.87 -13.70
CA VAL A 458 17.28 -9.39 -12.36
C VAL A 458 16.24 -9.76 -11.29
N VAL A 459 14.94 -9.75 -11.64
CA VAL A 459 13.87 -10.21 -10.75
C VAL A 459 13.97 -11.71 -10.54
N ASN A 460 14.20 -12.48 -11.61
CA ASN A 460 14.36 -13.93 -11.53
C ASN A 460 15.54 -14.31 -10.61
N LYS A 461 16.66 -13.58 -10.71
CA LYS A 461 17.82 -13.74 -9.81
C LYS A 461 17.46 -13.41 -8.36
N ALA A 462 16.74 -12.32 -8.11
CA ALA A 462 16.32 -11.92 -6.76
C ALA A 462 15.37 -12.94 -6.11
N VAL A 463 14.34 -13.37 -6.83
CA VAL A 463 13.37 -14.38 -6.39
C VAL A 463 14.09 -15.71 -6.12
N LYS A 464 14.95 -16.18 -7.04
CA LYS A 464 15.74 -17.41 -6.86
C LYS A 464 16.69 -17.32 -5.66
N ALA A 465 17.39 -16.20 -5.47
CA ALA A 465 18.34 -16.02 -4.37
C ALA A 465 17.67 -16.01 -2.99
N THR A 466 16.37 -15.70 -2.95
CA THR A 466 15.55 -15.64 -1.73
C THR A 466 14.48 -16.73 -1.69
N LYS A 467 14.62 -17.77 -2.52
CA LYS A 467 13.59 -18.80 -2.71
C LYS A 467 13.09 -19.36 -1.38
N GLY A 468 11.78 -19.33 -1.18
CA GLY A 468 11.12 -19.81 0.02
C GLY A 468 11.41 -19.03 1.31
N ARG A 469 12.20 -17.94 1.29
CA ARG A 469 12.48 -17.15 2.50
C ARG A 469 11.31 -16.21 2.81
N VAL A 470 10.78 -16.33 4.03
CA VAL A 470 9.70 -15.50 4.59
C VAL A 470 10.06 -14.99 5.98
N LEU A 471 9.41 -13.91 6.43
CA LEU A 471 9.58 -13.39 7.78
C LEU A 471 8.52 -13.97 8.73
N THR A 472 8.97 -14.41 9.90
CA THR A 472 8.12 -14.97 10.95
C THR A 472 8.44 -14.35 12.30
N TYR A 473 7.44 -14.23 13.17
CA TYR A 473 7.58 -13.81 14.56
C TYR A 473 6.97 -14.91 15.43
N GLU A 474 7.72 -15.42 16.40
CA GLU A 474 7.30 -16.56 17.25
C GLU A 474 6.76 -17.75 16.41
N GLY A 475 7.42 -18.05 15.29
CA GLY A 475 7.05 -19.13 14.37
C GLY A 475 5.82 -18.85 13.48
N LYS A 476 5.13 -17.72 13.66
CA LYS A 476 3.97 -17.33 12.85
C LYS A 476 4.37 -16.38 11.74
N ILE A 477 3.74 -16.51 10.57
CA ILE A 477 3.91 -15.55 9.47
C ILE A 477 3.45 -14.16 9.93
N ILE A 478 4.17 -13.12 9.51
CA ILE A 478 3.78 -11.74 9.80
C ILE A 478 3.17 -11.06 8.57
N PRO A 479 2.30 -10.06 8.74
CA PRO A 479 2.02 -9.11 7.67
C PRO A 479 3.25 -8.25 7.37
N THR A 480 3.64 -8.14 6.10
CA THR A 480 4.78 -7.32 5.64
C THR A 480 4.30 -6.17 4.78
N PHE A 481 3.73 -5.13 5.41
CA PHE A 481 3.33 -3.93 4.69
C PHE A 481 4.56 -3.17 4.16
N PHE A 482 4.43 -2.61 2.96
CA PHE A 482 5.46 -1.79 2.34
C PHE A 482 4.80 -0.65 1.53
N TYR A 483 5.55 0.42 1.31
CA TYR A 483 5.05 1.63 0.66
C TYR A 483 6.16 2.34 -0.11
N SER A 484 5.81 3.31 -0.96
CA SER A 484 6.77 3.90 -1.89
C SER A 484 7.88 4.69 -1.17
N THR A 485 7.53 5.76 -0.48
CA THR A 485 8.52 6.74 0.01
C THR A 485 8.26 7.11 1.46
N SER A 486 9.30 7.03 2.30
CA SER A 486 9.28 7.54 3.68
C SER A 486 9.13 9.06 3.74
N ALA A 487 8.41 9.58 4.73
CA ALA A 487 8.43 11.01 5.05
C ALA A 487 9.64 11.40 5.92
N GLY A 488 10.50 10.42 6.25
CA GLY A 488 11.56 10.51 7.25
C GLY A 488 11.30 9.63 8.46
N TYR A 489 10.05 9.21 8.66
CA TYR A 489 9.61 8.42 9.79
C TYR A 489 8.52 7.42 9.34
N SER A 490 8.56 6.18 9.86
CA SER A 490 7.47 5.22 9.67
C SER A 490 6.37 5.39 10.72
N ALA A 491 5.14 5.04 10.34
CA ALA A 491 4.01 4.88 11.24
C ALA A 491 3.79 3.41 11.60
N THR A 492 2.99 3.20 12.63
CA THR A 492 2.55 1.88 13.09
C THR A 492 1.13 1.56 12.60
N PRO A 493 0.72 0.29 12.50
CA PRO A 493 -0.63 -0.07 12.04
C PRO A 493 -1.74 0.69 12.79
N GLN A 494 -1.64 0.81 14.12
CA GLN A 494 -2.64 1.44 14.99
C GLN A 494 -2.75 2.96 14.81
N GLU A 495 -1.72 3.62 14.26
CA GLU A 495 -1.79 5.04 13.89
C GLU A 495 -2.52 5.25 12.55
N ILE A 496 -2.62 4.21 11.72
CA ILE A 496 -3.12 4.29 10.34
C ILE A 496 -4.51 3.65 10.19
N TRP A 497 -4.72 2.46 10.75
CA TRP A 497 -5.93 1.64 10.65
C TRP A 497 -6.55 1.45 12.03
#